data_AF-A0A2M4BUW5-F1
#
_entry.id   AF-A0A2M4BUW5-F1
#
_cell.length_a   1.000
_cell.length_b   1.000
_cell.length_c   1.000
_cell.angle_alpha   90.00
_cell.angle_beta   90.00
_cell.angle_gamma   90.00
#
_symmetry.space_group_name_H-M   'P 1'
#
loop_
_entity.id
_entity.type
_entity.pdbx_description
1 polymer ?
#
loop_
_entity_poly.entity_id
_entity_poly.type
_entity_poly.pdbx_seq_one_letter_code
_entity_poly.pdbx_strand_id
1 'polypeptide(L)'
;MADKKVAEQYYAPPPKLGKWDGFKNFLWDSETSQCLGRTGSSWAKILFFYVCFYAALVGFFAAMLAVFWQTLDVKIPKFQLDSSLIGSNPGLGFRPTPPEYQNVESSLIWYKASDNGNVAIWTNLIDEFLHPYTQEEDNQVDCSFDNPPPEGKVCKVPMTTWTPCNKENRYNFKKKSPCIFLKLNKIYNWVPDMYNTSTNLPDNMPDDLKEHIRGEEARGNKNTNVVWVSCSGENPADNEHIGAIQYIPRRGFPGYFFPYKNVDNYLPPIVAVYFEKPKTGVLINIECKAWARNIMYDRSERRGSVHFELMID
;
A
#
# COMPACT_ATOMS: atom_id res chain seq x y z
N MET A 1 -90.62 -9.84 15.86
CA MET A 1 -89.68 -8.76 16.20
C MET A 1 -89.04 -9.10 17.53
N ALA A 2 -87.75 -9.42 17.53
CA ALA A 2 -86.90 -9.40 18.73
C ALA A 2 -85.45 -9.58 18.27
N ASP A 3 -84.62 -8.61 18.65
CA ASP A 3 -83.16 -8.66 18.58
C ASP A 3 -82.58 -9.96 19.15
N LYS A 4 -81.50 -10.44 18.52
CA LYS A 4 -80.39 -11.07 19.27
C LYS A 4 -79.06 -10.87 18.54
N LYS A 5 -78.21 -10.08 19.20
CA LYS A 5 -76.79 -9.85 18.93
C LYS A 5 -75.97 -11.14 19.12
N VAL A 6 -74.93 -11.24 18.29
CA VAL A 6 -73.55 -11.74 18.53
C VAL A 6 -73.39 -13.05 19.32
N ALA A 7 -72.88 -14.07 18.63
CA ALA A 7 -71.98 -15.10 19.20
C ALA A 7 -70.74 -15.12 18.29
N GLU A 8 -69.68 -14.38 18.64
CA GLU A 8 -68.50 -14.92 19.32
C GLU A 8 -67.97 -16.23 18.72
N GLN A 9 -66.90 -16.06 17.93
CA GLN A 9 -65.72 -16.93 17.84
C GLN A 9 -65.89 -18.39 18.32
N TYR A 10 -66.10 -19.31 17.39
CA TYR A 10 -65.52 -20.65 17.55
C TYR A 10 -64.13 -20.63 16.94
N TYR A 11 -63.14 -20.28 17.76
CA TYR A 11 -61.74 -20.65 17.46
C TYR A 11 -61.64 -22.16 17.72
N ALA A 12 -61.92 -22.97 16.70
CA ALA A 12 -61.62 -24.39 16.78
C ALA A 12 -60.10 -24.54 17.04
N PRO A 13 -59.67 -25.34 18.03
CA PRO A 13 -58.26 -25.60 18.22
C PRO A 13 -57.70 -26.18 16.91
N PRO A 14 -56.57 -25.66 16.40
CA PRO A 14 -56.03 -26.15 15.14
C PRO A 14 -55.78 -27.65 15.27
N PRO A 15 -56.06 -28.45 14.21
CA PRO A 15 -55.83 -29.88 14.24
C PRO A 15 -54.37 -30.16 14.62
N LYS A 16 -54.14 -31.11 15.53
CA LYS A 16 -52.78 -31.50 15.96
C LYS A 16 -52.08 -32.21 14.80
N LEU A 17 -51.43 -31.42 13.94
CA LEU A 17 -50.64 -31.90 12.80
C LEU A 17 -49.29 -32.43 13.28
N GLY A 18 -48.75 -33.45 12.60
CA GLY A 18 -47.38 -33.95 12.85
C GLY A 18 -46.34 -32.85 12.58
N LYS A 19 -45.16 -32.91 13.23
CA LYS A 19 -44.12 -31.86 13.10
C LYS A 19 -43.76 -31.51 11.65
N TRP A 20 -43.75 -32.51 10.77
CA TRP A 20 -43.44 -32.35 9.34
C TRP A 20 -44.64 -31.80 8.54
N ASP A 21 -45.85 -32.25 8.85
CA ASP A 21 -47.07 -31.79 8.18
C ASP A 21 -47.43 -30.35 8.60
N GLY A 22 -47.14 -29.97 9.85
CA GLY A 22 -47.22 -28.60 10.32
C GLY A 22 -46.18 -27.68 9.67
N PHE A 23 -44.97 -28.18 9.39
CA PHE A 23 -43.95 -27.42 8.65
C PHE A 23 -44.35 -27.23 7.18
N LYS A 24 -44.89 -28.27 6.53
CA LYS A 24 -45.43 -28.17 5.16
C LYS A 24 -46.59 -27.18 5.06
N ASN A 25 -47.55 -27.26 5.98
CA ASN A 25 -48.69 -26.32 6.03
C ASN A 25 -48.25 -24.89 6.38
N PHE A 26 -47.20 -24.71 7.19
CA PHE A 26 -46.61 -23.40 7.45
C PHE A 26 -45.96 -22.80 6.19
N LEU A 27 -45.26 -23.62 5.40
CA LEU A 27 -44.59 -23.18 4.18
C LEU A 27 -45.62 -22.80 3.09
N TRP A 28 -46.62 -23.66 2.89
CA TRP A 28 -47.71 -23.42 1.95
C TRP A 28 -49.00 -24.10 2.42
N ASP A 29 -50.01 -23.27 2.72
CA ASP A 29 -51.37 -23.73 2.98
C ASP A 29 -52.20 -23.60 1.70
N SER A 30 -52.49 -24.74 1.07
CA SER A 30 -53.28 -24.82 -0.17
C SER A 30 -54.78 -24.54 0.03
N GLU A 31 -55.31 -24.65 1.25
CA GLU A 31 -56.73 -24.40 1.53
C GLU A 31 -57.01 -22.90 1.72
N THR A 32 -56.10 -22.19 2.40
CA THR A 32 -56.25 -20.74 2.65
C THR A 32 -55.42 -19.86 1.70
N SER A 33 -54.66 -20.45 0.78
CA SER A 33 -53.73 -19.76 -0.14
C SER A 33 -52.74 -18.84 0.60
N GLN A 34 -52.19 -19.32 1.71
CA GLN A 34 -51.23 -18.61 2.54
C GLN A 34 -49.83 -19.21 2.41
N CYS A 35 -48.83 -18.36 2.17
CA CYS A 35 -47.42 -18.73 2.14
C CYS A 35 -46.72 -18.14 3.37
N LEU A 36 -46.04 -18.96 4.16
CA LEU A 36 -45.38 -18.55 5.42
C LEU A 36 -46.32 -17.80 6.39
N GLY A 37 -47.58 -18.25 6.46
CA GLY A 37 -48.61 -17.68 7.34
C GLY A 37 -49.20 -16.33 6.89
N ARG A 38 -49.00 -15.91 5.62
CA ARG A 38 -49.60 -14.69 5.06
C ARG A 38 -50.20 -14.94 3.68
N THR A 39 -51.31 -14.25 3.37
CA THR A 39 -51.93 -14.27 2.04
C THR A 39 -51.06 -13.56 1.01
N GLY A 40 -51.15 -13.95 -0.27
CA GLY A 40 -50.42 -13.31 -1.37
C GLY A 40 -50.65 -11.79 -1.46
N SER A 41 -51.86 -11.32 -1.15
CA SER A 41 -52.19 -9.87 -1.09
C SER A 41 -51.44 -9.16 0.04
N SER A 42 -51.28 -9.81 1.19
CA SER A 42 -50.50 -9.26 2.31
C SER A 42 -49.02 -9.18 1.94
N TRP A 43 -48.45 -10.25 1.35
CA TRP A 43 -47.08 -10.25 0.85
C TRP A 43 -46.83 -9.15 -0.20
N ALA A 44 -47.74 -8.96 -1.15
CA ALA A 44 -47.62 -7.90 -2.14
C ALA A 44 -47.63 -6.49 -1.50
N LYS A 45 -48.51 -6.25 -0.51
CA LYS A 45 -48.56 -4.98 0.23
C LYS A 45 -47.26 -4.73 1.02
N ILE A 46 -46.74 -5.76 1.67
CA ILE A 46 -45.49 -5.68 2.44
C ILE A 46 -44.31 -5.42 1.51
N LEU A 47 -44.21 -6.16 0.41
CA LEU A 47 -43.15 -6.00 -0.57
C LEU A 47 -43.19 -4.59 -1.19
N PHE A 48 -44.38 -4.13 -1.60
CA PHE A 48 -44.56 -2.78 -2.13
C PHE A 48 -44.15 -1.72 -1.11
N PHE A 49 -44.57 -1.85 0.15
CA PHE A 49 -44.14 -0.97 1.23
C PHE A 49 -42.62 -0.92 1.35
N TYR A 50 -41.95 -2.07 1.42
CA TYR A 50 -40.49 -2.10 1.55
C TYR A 50 -39.78 -1.56 0.31
N VAL A 51 -40.29 -1.81 -0.89
CA VAL A 51 -39.74 -1.25 -2.13
C VAL A 51 -39.81 0.28 -2.09
N CYS A 52 -40.97 0.86 -1.77
CA CYS A 52 -41.11 2.31 -1.66
C CYS A 52 -40.26 2.90 -0.51
N PHE A 53 -40.25 2.24 0.65
CA PHE A 53 -39.48 2.67 1.80
C PHE A 53 -37.97 2.68 1.52
N TYR A 54 -37.42 1.59 0.98
CA TYR A 54 -36.00 1.53 0.64
C TYR A 54 -35.64 2.43 -0.53
N ALA A 55 -36.54 2.64 -1.51
CA ALA A 55 -36.31 3.63 -2.57
C ALA A 55 -36.17 5.05 -1.99
N ALA A 56 -37.04 5.44 -1.04
CA ALA A 56 -36.93 6.72 -0.36
C ALA A 56 -35.65 6.83 0.49
N LEU A 57 -35.28 5.76 1.20
CA LEU A 57 -34.05 5.71 2.02
C LEU A 57 -32.79 5.84 1.17
N VAL A 58 -32.70 5.10 0.06
CA VAL A 58 -31.58 5.20 -0.89
C VAL A 58 -31.53 6.58 -1.51
N GLY A 59 -32.68 7.17 -1.87
CA GLY A 59 -32.74 8.54 -2.39
C GLY A 59 -32.22 9.57 -1.38
N PHE A 60 -32.62 9.46 -0.11
CA PHE A 60 -32.12 10.31 0.96
C PHE A 60 -30.61 10.16 1.19
N PHE A 61 -30.11 8.92 1.25
CA PHE A 61 -28.69 8.64 1.39
C PHE A 61 -27.89 9.19 0.20
N ALA A 62 -28.37 9.01 -1.03
CA ALA A 62 -27.74 9.53 -2.24
C ALA A 62 -27.69 11.07 -2.24
N ALA A 63 -28.77 11.74 -1.79
CA ALA A 63 -28.79 13.19 -1.64
C ALA A 63 -27.77 13.68 -0.60
N MET A 64 -27.69 13.01 0.57
CA MET A 64 -26.67 13.32 1.58
C MET A 64 -25.25 13.11 1.06
N LEU A 65 -25.01 12.02 0.32
CA LEU A 65 -23.71 11.73 -0.27
C LEU A 65 -23.33 12.74 -1.36
N ALA A 66 -24.30 13.20 -2.16
CA ALA A 66 -24.08 14.24 -3.16
C ALA A 66 -23.67 15.57 -2.52
N VAL A 67 -24.33 15.98 -1.42
CA VAL A 67 -23.93 17.16 -0.64
C VAL A 67 -22.53 16.97 -0.05
N PHE A 68 -22.22 15.78 0.47
CA PHE A 68 -20.89 15.48 0.99
C PHE A 68 -19.79 15.60 -0.08
N TRP A 69 -20.02 15.09 -1.29
CA TRP A 69 -19.08 15.21 -2.41
C TRP A 69 -18.79 16.66 -2.81
N GLN A 70 -19.76 17.57 -2.66
CA GLN A 70 -19.51 19.00 -2.89
C GLN A 70 -18.52 19.62 -1.88
N THR A 71 -18.29 18.97 -0.74
CA THR A 71 -17.33 19.43 0.29
C THR A 71 -15.91 18.91 0.10
N LEU A 72 -15.66 18.09 -0.94
CA LEU A 72 -14.39 17.45 -1.20
C LEU A 72 -13.74 18.01 -2.47
N ASP A 73 -12.43 18.25 -2.39
CA ASP A 73 -11.60 18.55 -3.56
C ASP A 73 -11.05 17.23 -4.13
N VAL A 74 -11.02 17.11 -5.46
CA VAL A 74 -10.56 15.89 -6.16
C VAL A 74 -9.04 15.75 -6.11
N LYS A 75 -8.31 16.86 -6.03
CA LYS A 75 -6.84 16.89 -6.05
C LYS A 75 -6.23 16.94 -4.66
N ILE A 76 -6.92 17.54 -3.69
CA ILE A 76 -6.35 17.82 -2.36
C ILE A 76 -7.16 17.10 -1.27
N PRO A 77 -6.54 16.23 -0.45
CA PRO A 77 -7.24 15.62 0.66
C PRO A 77 -7.60 16.67 1.72
N LYS A 78 -8.84 16.61 2.22
CA LYS A 78 -9.40 17.54 3.21
C LYS A 78 -8.66 17.51 4.55
N PHE A 79 -8.35 16.32 5.03
CA PHE A 79 -7.53 16.10 6.22
C PHE A 79 -6.13 15.69 5.79
N GLN A 80 -5.12 16.36 6.33
CA GLN A 80 -3.72 16.21 5.94
C GLN A 80 -2.85 15.87 7.16
N LEU A 81 -1.78 15.11 6.94
CA LEU A 81 -0.79 14.78 7.96
C LEU A 81 -1.44 14.23 9.23
N ASP A 82 -1.17 14.80 10.41
CA ASP A 82 -1.67 14.32 11.70
C ASP A 82 -3.19 14.43 11.87
N SER A 83 -3.85 15.28 11.08
CA SER A 83 -5.33 15.33 11.07
C SER A 83 -5.95 14.19 10.24
N SER A 84 -5.14 13.48 9.47
CA SER A 84 -5.58 12.36 8.62
C SER A 84 -5.31 11.01 9.28
N LEU A 85 -6.08 10.00 8.90
CA LEU A 85 -5.88 8.62 9.36
C LEU A 85 -4.51 8.04 8.95
N ILE A 86 -3.94 8.53 7.84
CA ILE A 86 -2.64 8.10 7.31
C ILE A 86 -1.49 8.62 8.20
N GLY A 87 -1.69 9.78 8.83
CA GLY A 87 -0.69 10.46 9.66
C GLY A 87 0.39 11.18 8.85
N SER A 88 1.44 11.60 9.55
CA SER A 88 2.59 12.34 9.01
C SER A 88 3.86 11.48 8.83
N ASN A 89 3.74 10.16 8.97
CA ASN A 89 4.89 9.25 8.96
C ASN A 89 4.86 8.34 7.72
N PRO A 90 5.70 8.58 6.70
CA PRO A 90 5.72 7.76 5.49
C PRO A 90 6.29 6.37 5.75
N GLY A 91 5.60 5.36 5.19
CA GLY A 91 6.15 4.01 5.08
C GLY A 91 7.21 3.89 3.98
N LEU A 92 8.06 2.87 4.11
CA LEU A 92 9.02 2.48 3.09
C LEU A 92 8.50 1.20 2.41
N GLY A 93 8.56 1.15 1.08
CA GLY A 93 8.19 -0.02 0.28
C GLY A 93 9.38 -0.56 -0.49
N PHE A 94 9.34 -1.84 -0.83
CA PHE A 94 10.33 -2.50 -1.68
C PHE A 94 9.70 -3.09 -2.95
N ARG A 95 10.52 -3.28 -3.98
CA ARG A 95 10.19 -3.92 -5.25
C ARG A 95 11.37 -4.76 -5.75
N PRO A 96 11.13 -5.93 -6.36
CA PRO A 96 9.83 -6.53 -6.63
C PRO A 96 9.21 -7.14 -5.37
N THR A 97 7.88 -7.15 -5.29
CA THR A 97 7.15 -7.93 -4.28
C THR A 97 6.76 -9.28 -4.85
N PRO A 98 6.59 -10.32 -4.03
CA PRO A 98 6.17 -11.63 -4.50
C PRO A 98 4.86 -11.55 -5.30
N PRO A 99 4.71 -12.35 -6.36
CA PRO A 99 3.51 -12.32 -7.18
C PRO A 99 2.31 -12.89 -6.40
N GLU A 100 1.12 -12.38 -6.75
CA GLU A 100 -0.13 -12.66 -6.01
C GLU A 100 -0.48 -14.15 -5.92
N TYR A 101 -0.11 -14.94 -6.92
CA TYR A 101 -0.35 -16.39 -6.95
C TYR A 101 0.57 -17.21 -6.04
N GLN A 102 1.68 -16.64 -5.54
CA GLN A 102 2.59 -17.35 -4.64
C GLN A 102 2.21 -17.19 -3.18
N ASN A 103 2.04 -15.94 -2.70
CA ASN A 103 1.48 -15.54 -1.40
C ASN A 103 1.63 -14.01 -1.25
N VAL A 104 0.53 -13.24 -1.27
CA VAL A 104 0.54 -11.76 -1.17
C VAL A 104 1.09 -11.27 0.18
N GLU A 105 0.93 -12.07 1.24
CA GLU A 105 1.35 -11.70 2.60
C GLU A 105 2.84 -11.99 2.87
N SER A 106 3.52 -12.70 1.96
CA SER A 106 4.94 -12.99 2.11
C SER A 106 5.79 -11.82 1.59
N SER A 107 6.88 -11.53 2.30
CA SER A 107 7.92 -10.60 1.85
C SER A 107 9.16 -11.33 1.32
N LEU A 108 9.01 -12.61 0.96
CA LEU A 108 10.11 -13.48 0.52
C LEU A 108 10.43 -13.34 -0.96
N ILE A 109 11.64 -12.89 -1.27
CA ILE A 109 12.24 -12.93 -2.59
C ILE A 109 13.08 -14.20 -2.68
N TRP A 110 12.44 -15.27 -3.14
CA TRP A 110 13.11 -16.54 -3.42
C TRP A 110 13.31 -16.74 -4.90
N TYR A 111 14.55 -16.98 -5.31
CA TYR A 111 14.83 -17.32 -6.69
C TYR A 111 16.02 -18.27 -6.88
N LYS A 112 15.95 -19.05 -7.96
CA LYS A 112 17.01 -19.94 -8.43
C LYS A 112 17.79 -19.24 -9.53
N ALA A 113 19.05 -18.88 -9.27
CA ALA A 113 19.88 -18.18 -10.24
C ALA A 113 20.22 -19.02 -11.49
N SER A 114 20.17 -20.36 -11.35
CA SER A 114 20.36 -21.31 -12.44
C SER A 114 19.16 -21.40 -13.39
N ASP A 115 17.96 -21.07 -12.92
CA ASP A 115 16.72 -21.15 -13.69
C ASP A 115 16.35 -19.78 -14.28
N ASN A 116 16.55 -19.64 -15.59
CA ASN A 116 16.21 -18.40 -16.30
C ASN A 116 14.71 -18.07 -16.26
N GLY A 117 13.82 -19.07 -16.15
CA GLY A 117 12.38 -18.85 -16.06
C GLY A 117 11.99 -18.24 -14.73
N ASN A 118 12.54 -18.79 -13.63
CA ASN A 118 12.32 -18.26 -12.29
C ASN A 118 12.90 -16.85 -12.12
N VAL A 119 14.11 -16.58 -12.63
CA VAL A 119 14.68 -15.22 -12.65
C VAL A 119 13.81 -14.26 -13.47
N ALA A 120 13.25 -14.70 -14.60
CA ALA A 120 12.43 -13.86 -15.47
C ALA A 120 11.17 -13.34 -14.75
N ILE A 121 10.57 -14.12 -13.85
CA ILE A 121 9.41 -13.69 -13.06
C ILE A 121 9.75 -12.40 -12.30
N TRP A 122 10.86 -12.42 -11.54
CA TRP A 122 11.29 -11.27 -10.75
C TRP A 122 11.70 -10.07 -11.59
N THR A 123 12.44 -10.31 -12.68
CA THR A 123 12.89 -9.22 -13.55
C THR A 123 11.72 -8.56 -14.29
N ASN A 124 10.70 -9.32 -14.67
CA ASN A 124 9.51 -8.77 -15.32
C ASN A 124 8.69 -7.91 -14.36
N LEU A 125 8.59 -8.29 -13.09
CA LEU A 125 7.95 -7.46 -12.06
C LEU A 125 8.66 -6.12 -11.84
N ILE A 126 10.00 -6.13 -11.91
CA ILE A 126 10.78 -4.89 -11.87
C ILE A 126 10.57 -4.07 -13.13
N ASP A 127 10.57 -4.69 -14.31
CA ASP A 127 10.30 -4.01 -15.58
C ASP A 127 8.94 -3.30 -15.59
N GLU A 128 7.89 -3.98 -15.10
CA GLU A 128 6.55 -3.41 -14.96
C GLU A 128 6.55 -2.23 -13.98
N PHE A 129 7.23 -2.37 -12.84
CA PHE A 129 7.38 -1.29 -11.86
C PHE A 129 8.13 -0.08 -12.41
N LEU A 130 9.19 -0.30 -13.20
CA LEU A 130 10.03 0.75 -13.77
C LEU A 130 9.46 1.36 -15.06
N HIS A 131 8.47 0.72 -15.68
CA HIS A 131 7.88 1.20 -16.94
C HIS A 131 7.49 2.68 -16.93
N PRO A 132 6.81 3.24 -15.89
CA PRO A 132 6.48 4.67 -15.84
C PRO A 132 7.71 5.60 -15.80
N TYR A 133 8.87 5.12 -15.33
CA TYR A 133 10.11 5.90 -15.25
C TYR A 133 10.88 5.92 -16.57
N THR A 134 10.49 5.08 -17.54
CA THR A 134 11.08 5.04 -18.88
C THR A 134 10.34 5.92 -19.88
N GLN A 135 9.14 6.39 -19.52
CA GLN A 135 8.32 7.25 -20.36
C GLN A 135 8.74 8.72 -20.19
N GLU A 136 8.78 9.43 -21.32
CA GLU A 136 9.03 10.87 -21.34
C GLU A 136 7.70 11.60 -21.27
N GLU A 137 7.56 12.52 -20.32
CA GLU A 137 6.36 13.32 -20.09
C GLU A 137 6.72 14.82 -20.09
N ASP A 138 5.91 15.65 -20.73
CA ASP A 138 6.20 17.09 -20.92
C ASP A 138 6.31 17.88 -19.60
N ASN A 139 5.66 17.38 -18.55
CA ASN A 139 5.63 18.01 -17.24
C ASN A 139 6.73 17.52 -16.29
N GLN A 140 7.58 16.60 -16.72
CA GLN A 140 8.77 16.14 -15.99
C GLN A 140 10.00 16.97 -16.37
N VAL A 141 10.75 17.44 -15.37
CA VAL A 141 11.98 18.23 -15.56
C VAL A 141 13.14 17.64 -14.78
N ASP A 142 14.36 17.86 -15.27
CA ASP A 142 15.57 17.49 -14.55
C ASP A 142 15.77 18.41 -13.34
N CYS A 143 15.68 17.81 -12.15
CA CYS A 143 15.85 18.52 -10.88
C CYS A 143 17.22 18.28 -10.28
N SER A 144 17.70 19.27 -9.54
CA SER A 144 18.90 19.17 -8.70
C SER A 144 18.66 19.85 -7.35
N PHE A 145 19.64 19.77 -6.45
CA PHE A 145 19.58 20.48 -5.17
C PHE A 145 19.56 22.00 -5.31
N ASP A 146 20.08 22.53 -6.40
CA ASP A 146 20.08 23.96 -6.70
C ASP A 146 18.85 24.37 -7.51
N ASN A 147 18.30 23.45 -8.31
CA ASN A 147 17.18 23.68 -9.21
C ASN A 147 16.01 22.75 -8.84
N PRO A 148 15.18 23.12 -7.85
CA PRO A 148 13.93 22.42 -7.56
C PRO A 148 12.91 22.60 -8.70
N PRO A 149 11.88 21.73 -8.79
CA PRO A 149 10.89 21.82 -9.85
C PRO A 149 10.06 23.11 -9.71
N PRO A 150 9.76 23.82 -10.81
CA PRO A 150 8.85 24.96 -10.80
C PRO A 150 7.40 24.50 -10.52
N GLU A 151 6.53 25.43 -10.16
CA GLU A 151 5.12 25.13 -9.88
C GLU A 151 4.44 24.44 -11.08
N GLY A 152 3.71 23.37 -10.81
CA GLY A 152 3.00 22.58 -11.82
C GLY A 152 3.87 21.57 -12.59
N LYS A 153 5.20 21.55 -12.37
CA LYS A 153 6.10 20.53 -12.92
C LYS A 153 6.58 19.58 -11.83
N VAL A 154 7.07 18.42 -12.25
CA VAL A 154 7.55 17.36 -11.36
C VAL A 154 8.98 16.94 -11.75
N CYS A 155 9.71 16.39 -10.81
CA CYS A 155 11.07 15.94 -11.08
C CYS A 155 11.09 14.61 -11.81
N LYS A 156 11.91 14.54 -12.86
CA LYS A 156 12.26 13.29 -13.54
C LYS A 156 13.25 12.50 -12.70
N VAL A 157 13.14 11.17 -12.72
CA VAL A 157 14.16 10.28 -12.17
C VAL A 157 14.99 9.75 -13.33
N PRO A 158 16.27 10.14 -13.47
CA PRO A 158 17.08 9.71 -14.61
C PRO A 158 17.40 8.23 -14.52
N MET A 159 17.03 7.43 -15.53
CA MET A 159 17.29 5.97 -15.60
C MET A 159 18.66 5.60 -16.20
N THR A 160 19.55 6.58 -16.41
CA THR A 160 20.84 6.40 -17.10
C THR A 160 21.95 5.87 -16.20
N THR A 161 21.97 6.23 -14.91
CA THR A 161 23.05 5.90 -13.96
C THR A 161 22.74 4.70 -13.06
N TRP A 162 22.13 3.66 -13.62
CA TRP A 162 21.59 2.53 -12.83
C TRP A 162 22.39 1.23 -12.94
N THR A 163 23.54 1.21 -13.61
CA THR A 163 24.38 0.01 -13.70
C THR A 163 24.96 -0.38 -12.33
N PRO A 164 24.91 -1.67 -11.91
CA PRO A 164 24.45 -2.86 -12.64
C PRO A 164 22.94 -3.19 -12.52
N CYS A 165 22.16 -2.39 -11.81
CA CYS A 165 20.71 -2.52 -11.62
C CYS A 165 19.86 -2.03 -12.80
N ASN A 166 20.28 -2.32 -14.03
CA ASN A 166 19.54 -1.97 -15.24
C ASN A 166 18.90 -3.21 -15.88
N LYS A 167 17.99 -2.96 -16.83
CA LYS A 167 17.24 -4.00 -17.54
C LYS A 167 18.15 -4.92 -18.34
N GLU A 168 19.21 -4.37 -18.95
CA GLU A 168 20.16 -5.12 -19.78
C GLU A 168 20.89 -6.21 -18.97
N ASN A 169 21.25 -5.91 -17.72
CA ASN A 169 21.87 -6.89 -16.81
C ASN A 169 20.85 -7.73 -16.03
N ARG A 170 19.55 -7.63 -16.36
CA ARG A 170 18.45 -8.29 -15.64
C ARG A 170 18.50 -8.03 -14.13
N TYR A 171 18.79 -6.78 -13.76
CA TYR A 171 18.93 -6.35 -12.35
C TYR A 171 19.90 -7.22 -11.54
N ASN A 172 20.85 -7.84 -12.24
CA ASN A 172 21.92 -8.67 -11.74
C ASN A 172 21.49 -9.94 -10.94
N PHE A 173 20.21 -10.34 -11.05
CA PHE A 173 19.66 -11.56 -10.43
C PHE A 173 20.44 -12.82 -10.84
N LYS A 174 20.76 -12.94 -12.14
CA LYS A 174 21.48 -14.11 -12.69
C LYS A 174 22.89 -14.30 -12.11
N LYS A 175 23.53 -13.23 -11.64
CA LYS A 175 24.87 -13.30 -11.02
C LYS A 175 24.83 -13.56 -9.51
N LYS A 176 23.67 -13.91 -8.96
CA LYS A 176 23.46 -14.10 -7.50
C LYS A 176 23.69 -12.80 -6.70
N SER A 177 23.55 -11.66 -7.37
CA SER A 177 23.77 -10.32 -6.80
C SER A 177 22.57 -9.43 -7.15
N PRO A 178 21.37 -9.68 -6.60
CA PRO A 178 20.14 -9.02 -7.04
C PRO A 178 20.11 -7.55 -6.64
N CYS A 179 19.39 -6.74 -7.43
CA CYS A 179 19.04 -5.37 -7.08
C CYS A 179 17.57 -5.28 -6.65
N ILE A 180 17.35 -4.73 -5.45
CA ILE A 180 16.02 -4.51 -4.88
C ILE A 180 15.77 -3.01 -4.79
N PHE A 181 14.63 -2.56 -5.32
CA PHE A 181 14.28 -1.14 -5.37
C PHE A 181 13.48 -0.74 -4.14
N LEU A 182 13.89 0.35 -3.50
CA LEU A 182 13.18 0.99 -2.41
C LEU A 182 12.45 2.23 -2.90
N LYS A 183 11.27 2.46 -2.34
CA LYS A 183 10.39 3.59 -2.65
C LYS A 183 9.72 4.09 -1.39
N LEU A 184 9.69 5.40 -1.19
CA LEU A 184 8.94 6.01 -0.09
C LEU A 184 7.45 6.18 -0.45
N ASN A 185 6.56 5.93 0.51
CA ASN A 185 5.12 6.14 0.31
C ASN A 185 4.80 7.62 0.15
N LYS A 186 3.89 7.93 -0.78
CA LYS A 186 3.48 9.31 -1.07
C LYS A 186 2.48 9.78 0.00
N ILE A 187 2.83 10.83 0.75
CA ILE A 187 1.90 11.53 1.64
C ILE A 187 1.74 12.96 1.12
N TYR A 188 0.49 13.40 0.94
CA TYR A 188 0.19 14.74 0.43
C TYR A 188 0.75 15.81 1.37
N ASN A 189 1.46 16.78 0.80
CA ASN A 189 2.08 17.91 1.48
C ASN A 189 3.05 17.53 2.61
N TRP A 190 3.56 16.30 2.62
CA TRP A 190 4.59 15.89 3.57
C TRP A 190 5.95 16.42 3.16
N VAL A 191 6.64 17.07 4.10
CA VAL A 191 7.99 17.61 3.92
C VAL A 191 8.92 16.87 4.89
N PRO A 192 9.98 16.21 4.41
CA PRO A 192 10.95 15.56 5.27
C PRO A 192 11.77 16.58 6.07
N ASP A 193 11.98 16.31 7.35
CA ASP A 193 12.91 17.05 8.19
C ASP A 193 14.28 16.37 8.18
N MET A 194 15.21 16.91 7.39
CA MET A 194 16.46 16.24 7.03
C MET A 194 17.54 16.31 8.12
N TYR A 195 18.46 15.34 8.09
CA TYR A 195 19.71 15.41 8.83
C TYR A 195 20.75 16.22 8.06
N ASN A 196 20.63 17.55 8.10
CA ASN A 196 21.52 18.47 7.38
C ASN A 196 22.92 18.62 7.98
N THR A 197 23.12 18.21 9.24
CA THR A 197 24.39 18.41 9.96
C THR A 197 24.76 17.12 10.68
N SER A 198 26.04 16.75 10.61
CA SER A 198 26.56 15.52 11.25
C SER A 198 26.62 15.56 12.78
N THR A 199 26.36 16.71 13.40
CA THR A 199 26.40 16.89 14.86
C THR A 199 25.17 16.33 15.58
N ASN A 200 24.01 16.29 14.92
CA ASN A 200 22.74 15.91 15.51
C ASN A 200 22.17 14.64 14.84
N LEU A 201 23.01 13.62 14.70
CA LEU A 201 22.60 12.30 14.20
C LEU A 201 22.18 11.42 15.37
N PRO A 202 21.12 10.61 15.24
CA PRO A 202 20.61 9.80 16.33
C PRO A 202 21.55 8.61 16.61
N ASP A 203 21.63 8.17 17.86
CA ASP A 203 22.57 7.13 18.29
C ASP A 203 22.33 5.80 17.58
N ASN A 204 21.06 5.46 17.35
CA ASN A 204 20.62 4.23 16.68
C ASN A 204 20.88 4.21 15.16
N MET A 205 21.36 5.32 14.57
CA MET A 205 21.78 5.35 13.18
C MET A 205 23.06 4.52 13.00
N PRO A 206 23.16 3.68 11.96
CA PRO A 206 24.37 2.91 11.68
C PRO A 206 25.60 3.81 11.50
N ASP A 207 26.75 3.41 12.04
CA ASP A 207 27.96 4.23 12.03
C ASP A 207 28.49 4.44 10.60
N ASP A 208 28.32 3.48 9.71
CA ASP A 208 28.64 3.61 8.28
C ASP A 208 27.80 4.70 7.59
N LEU A 209 26.53 4.86 8.00
CA LEU A 209 25.69 5.94 7.49
C LEU A 209 26.12 7.28 8.07
N LYS A 210 26.46 7.35 9.36
CA LYS A 210 26.96 8.59 9.99
C LYS A 210 28.24 9.08 9.29
N GLU A 211 29.16 8.16 8.97
CA GLU A 211 30.38 8.48 8.23
C GLU A 211 30.08 8.95 6.80
N HIS A 212 29.15 8.28 6.10
CA HIS A 212 28.70 8.70 4.78
C HIS A 212 28.13 10.13 4.78
N ILE A 213 27.27 10.45 5.76
CA ILE A 213 26.68 11.80 5.90
C ILE A 213 27.77 12.84 6.14
N ARG A 214 28.75 12.56 7.01
CA ARG A 214 29.91 13.45 7.22
C ARG A 214 30.70 13.70 5.93
N GLY A 215 30.90 12.66 5.12
CA GLY A 215 31.56 12.77 3.83
C GLY A 215 30.79 13.63 2.83
N GLU A 216 29.46 13.49 2.78
CA GLU A 216 28.59 14.30 1.91
C GLU A 216 28.49 15.76 2.38
N GLU A 217 28.42 16.00 3.69
CA GLU A 217 28.47 17.34 4.28
C GLU A 217 29.77 18.07 3.88
N ALA A 218 30.91 17.37 3.93
CA ALA A 218 32.19 17.93 3.50
C ALA A 218 32.26 18.25 1.99
N ARG A 219 31.48 17.56 1.16
CA ARG A 219 31.35 17.84 -0.28
C ARG A 219 30.42 19.02 -0.57
N GLY A 220 29.49 19.32 0.33
CA GLY A 220 28.64 20.51 0.29
C GLY A 220 27.33 20.34 1.05
N ASN A 221 26.97 21.36 1.83
CA ASN A 221 25.79 21.36 2.71
C ASN A 221 24.43 21.09 2.02
N LYS A 222 24.33 21.27 0.69
CA LYS A 222 23.08 20.96 -0.03
C LYS A 222 22.93 19.47 -0.34
N ASN A 223 24.03 18.72 -0.37
CA ASN A 223 24.01 17.28 -0.65
C ASN A 223 23.39 16.46 0.48
N THR A 224 23.28 17.05 1.67
CA THR A 224 22.67 16.43 2.85
C THR A 224 21.16 16.58 2.92
N ASN A 225 20.54 17.31 1.99
CA ASN A 225 19.09 17.43 1.87
C ASN A 225 18.49 16.14 1.28
N VAL A 226 18.63 15.03 1.99
CA VAL A 226 18.30 13.67 1.55
C VAL A 226 17.64 12.92 2.70
N VAL A 227 16.54 12.22 2.39
CA VAL A 227 16.02 11.18 3.28
C VAL A 227 16.93 9.97 3.13
N TRP A 228 17.85 9.78 4.07
CA TRP A 228 18.87 8.74 3.98
C TRP A 228 18.27 7.36 4.10
N VAL A 229 18.96 6.35 3.57
CA VAL A 229 18.51 4.95 3.67
C VAL A 229 19.65 4.06 4.16
N SER A 230 19.32 3.13 5.05
CA SER A 230 20.22 2.06 5.46
C SER A 230 19.49 0.72 5.49
N CYS A 231 20.10 -0.30 4.92
CA CYS A 231 19.68 -1.69 4.99
C CYS A 231 20.71 -2.50 5.78
N SER A 232 20.22 -3.39 6.64
CA SER A 232 21.04 -4.33 7.40
C SER A 232 20.29 -5.64 7.58
N GLY A 233 21.01 -6.70 7.95
CA GLY A 233 20.38 -7.93 8.42
C GLY A 233 19.65 -7.69 9.74
N GLU A 234 18.52 -8.37 9.93
CA GLU A 234 17.69 -8.21 11.14
C GLU A 234 18.35 -8.87 12.36
N ASN A 235 18.97 -10.04 12.18
CA ASN A 235 19.72 -10.75 13.21
C ASN A 235 21.24 -10.69 12.95
N PRO A 236 22.09 -10.99 13.95
CA PRO A 236 23.55 -11.06 13.75
C PRO A 236 23.96 -12.03 12.63
N ALA A 237 23.29 -13.20 12.53
CA ALA A 237 23.54 -14.16 11.45
C ALA A 237 23.16 -13.59 10.07
N ASP A 238 22.05 -12.85 9.98
CA ASP A 238 21.64 -12.20 8.73
C ASP A 238 22.65 -11.13 8.31
N ASN A 239 23.21 -10.38 9.26
CA ASN A 239 24.26 -9.38 8.99
C ASN A 239 25.55 -9.99 8.45
N GLU A 240 25.90 -11.21 8.86
CA GLU A 240 27.04 -11.93 8.29
C GLU A 240 26.74 -12.49 6.89
N HIS A 241 25.47 -12.83 6.61
CA HIS A 241 25.05 -13.45 5.36
C HIS A 241 24.71 -12.45 4.24
N ILE A 242 24.29 -11.23 4.58
CA ILE A 242 23.83 -10.22 3.61
C ILE A 242 24.94 -9.73 2.67
N GLY A 243 26.20 -9.77 3.14
CA GLY A 243 27.36 -9.29 2.39
C GLY A 243 27.42 -7.77 2.21
N ALA A 244 28.26 -7.30 1.29
CA ALA A 244 28.39 -5.88 0.99
C ALA A 244 27.17 -5.35 0.20
N ILE A 245 26.73 -4.14 0.55
CA ILE A 245 25.56 -3.47 -0.05
C ILE A 245 26.00 -2.15 -0.68
N GLN A 246 25.54 -1.88 -1.89
CA GLN A 246 25.67 -0.58 -2.55
C GLN A 246 24.30 0.04 -2.82
N TYR A 247 24.23 1.37 -2.85
CA TYR A 247 23.01 2.11 -3.14
C TYR A 247 23.17 2.88 -4.45
N ILE A 248 22.20 2.71 -5.35
CA ILE A 248 22.24 3.26 -6.71
C ILE A 248 20.99 4.10 -6.98
N PRO A 249 21.12 5.29 -7.59
CA PRO A 249 22.37 5.97 -7.93
C PRO A 249 23.05 6.61 -6.70
N ARG A 250 22.33 6.71 -5.59
CA ARG A 250 22.80 7.31 -4.34
C ARG A 250 22.11 6.68 -3.14
N ARG A 251 22.69 6.87 -1.97
CA ARG A 251 22.12 6.38 -0.70
C ARG A 251 21.00 7.30 -0.19
N GLY A 252 19.78 7.13 -0.70
CA GLY A 252 18.58 7.79 -0.17
C GLY A 252 17.83 8.66 -1.18
N PHE A 253 16.76 9.30 -0.71
CA PHE A 253 15.81 10.05 -1.54
C PHE A 253 16.08 11.56 -1.46
N PRO A 254 16.42 12.24 -2.56
CA PRO A 254 16.68 13.67 -2.53
C PRO A 254 15.46 14.50 -2.13
N GLY A 255 15.68 15.56 -1.36
CA GLY A 255 14.64 16.45 -0.84
C GLY A 255 13.84 17.19 -1.91
N TYR A 256 14.43 17.44 -3.10
CA TYR A 256 13.77 18.16 -4.19
C TYR A 256 12.60 17.39 -4.84
N PHE A 257 12.42 16.11 -4.52
CA PHE A 257 11.21 15.36 -4.90
C PHE A 257 10.02 15.63 -3.97
N PHE A 258 10.24 16.26 -2.83
CA PHE A 258 9.22 16.56 -1.83
C PHE A 258 8.90 18.07 -1.80
N PRO A 259 7.68 18.47 -1.42
CA PRO A 259 6.54 17.64 -1.03
C PRO A 259 5.73 17.09 -2.22
N TYR A 260 5.00 16.00 -1.99
CA TYR A 260 4.03 15.50 -2.96
C TYR A 260 2.76 16.37 -2.96
N LYS A 261 2.47 17.02 -4.09
CA LYS A 261 1.30 17.91 -4.25
C LYS A 261 0.21 17.36 -5.17
N ASN A 262 0.21 16.04 -5.45
CA ASN A 262 -0.72 15.41 -6.39
C ASN A 262 -0.73 16.07 -7.78
N VAL A 263 0.46 16.47 -8.25
CA VAL A 263 0.67 16.93 -9.62
C VAL A 263 0.67 15.72 -10.53
N ASP A 264 0.03 15.85 -11.69
CA ASP A 264 -0.08 14.78 -12.68
C ASP A 264 1.31 14.24 -13.06
N ASN A 265 1.42 12.96 -13.39
CA ASN A 265 2.67 12.28 -13.75
C ASN A 265 3.81 12.38 -12.71
N TYR A 266 3.53 12.73 -11.45
CA TYR A 266 4.52 12.69 -10.38
C TYR A 266 5.02 11.26 -10.13
N LEU A 267 6.31 11.06 -10.33
CA LEU A 267 7.02 9.83 -10.01
C LEU A 267 7.76 9.98 -8.67
N PRO A 268 7.52 9.07 -7.71
CA PRO A 268 8.23 9.09 -6.44
C PRO A 268 9.70 8.68 -6.67
N PRO A 269 10.64 9.24 -5.91
CA PRO A 269 12.04 8.86 -6.04
C PRO A 269 12.24 7.40 -5.61
N ILE A 270 13.16 6.73 -6.29
CA ILE A 270 13.52 5.33 -6.06
C ILE A 270 15.02 5.20 -5.83
N VAL A 271 15.43 4.17 -5.09
CA VAL A 271 16.82 3.80 -4.86
C VAL A 271 16.96 2.30 -5.03
N ALA A 272 17.93 1.82 -5.80
CA ALA A 272 18.26 0.41 -5.85
C ALA A 272 19.29 0.06 -4.78
N VAL A 273 18.98 -0.98 -4.02
CA VAL A 273 19.88 -1.65 -3.07
C VAL A 273 20.47 -2.84 -3.79
N TYR A 274 21.75 -2.74 -4.11
CA TYR A 274 22.50 -3.77 -4.81
C TYR A 274 23.26 -4.64 -3.79
N PHE A 275 22.88 -5.92 -3.72
CA PHE A 275 23.54 -6.90 -2.87
C PHE A 275 24.70 -7.53 -3.65
N GLU A 276 25.94 -7.19 -3.32
CA GLU A 276 27.09 -7.60 -4.12
C GLU A 276 27.34 -9.11 -4.05
N LYS A 277 27.39 -9.65 -2.84
CA LYS A 277 27.75 -11.05 -2.57
C LYS A 277 26.98 -11.60 -1.35
N PRO A 278 25.64 -11.66 -1.42
CA PRO A 278 24.86 -12.35 -0.40
C PRO A 278 25.17 -13.85 -0.39
N LYS A 279 25.10 -14.48 0.79
CA LYS A 279 25.30 -15.92 0.93
C LYS A 279 24.12 -16.68 0.31
N THR A 280 24.42 -17.68 -0.52
CA THR A 280 23.40 -18.51 -1.17
C THR A 280 22.99 -19.73 -0.33
N GLY A 281 21.78 -20.24 -0.55
CA GLY A 281 21.24 -21.42 0.14
C GLY A 281 20.82 -21.16 1.59
N VAL A 282 20.74 -19.88 1.99
CA VAL A 282 20.25 -19.46 3.31
C VAL A 282 19.19 -18.38 3.14
N LEU A 283 18.22 -18.36 4.06
CA LEU A 283 17.25 -17.27 4.17
C LEU A 283 17.90 -16.11 4.93
N ILE A 284 17.84 -14.91 4.36
CA ILE A 284 18.41 -13.68 4.94
C ILE A 284 17.28 -12.70 5.21
N ASN A 285 17.07 -12.34 6.48
CA ASN A 285 16.08 -11.31 6.85
C ASN A 285 16.71 -9.93 6.79
N ILE A 286 16.13 -9.03 5.99
CA ILE A 286 16.68 -7.72 5.70
C ILE A 286 15.72 -6.64 6.19
N GLU A 287 16.21 -5.71 7.01
CA GLU A 287 15.49 -4.53 7.47
C GLU A 287 16.13 -3.28 6.84
N CYS A 288 15.36 -2.54 6.04
CA CYS A 288 15.76 -1.25 5.49
C CYS A 288 14.99 -0.11 6.19
N LYS A 289 15.69 0.98 6.53
CA LYS A 289 15.15 2.15 7.25
C LYS A 289 15.40 3.42 6.47
N ALA A 290 14.41 4.32 6.48
CA ALA A 290 14.52 5.65 5.91
C ALA A 290 14.67 6.70 7.02
N TRP A 291 15.72 7.51 6.96
CA TRP A 291 16.11 8.44 8.01
C TRP A 291 15.77 9.89 7.66
N ALA A 292 14.80 10.41 8.39
CA ALA A 292 14.52 11.83 8.58
C ALA A 292 14.06 12.04 10.04
N ARG A 293 14.17 13.25 10.58
CA ARG A 293 13.82 13.57 11.97
C ARG A 293 12.34 13.37 12.27
N ASN A 294 11.48 13.55 11.26
CA ASN A 294 10.04 13.38 11.35
C ASN A 294 9.54 12.00 10.88
N ILE A 295 10.44 11.03 10.67
CA ILE A 295 10.07 9.63 10.46
C ILE A 295 10.20 8.92 11.81
N MET A 296 9.06 8.42 12.32
CA MET A 296 9.04 7.62 13.53
C MET A 296 9.17 6.15 13.18
N TYR A 297 9.97 5.43 13.97
CA TYR A 297 10.17 4.01 13.77
C TYR A 297 9.37 3.22 14.79
N ASP A 298 8.54 2.32 14.28
CA ASP A 298 7.87 1.32 15.09
C ASP A 298 8.01 -0.03 14.38
N ARG A 299 8.65 -1.00 15.05
CA ARG A 299 8.83 -2.35 14.52
C ARG A 299 7.51 -3.11 14.43
N SER A 300 6.59 -2.89 15.36
CA SER A 300 5.32 -3.61 15.41
C SER A 300 4.40 -3.20 14.25
N GLU A 301 4.37 -1.90 13.95
CA GLU A 301 3.55 -1.34 12.88
C GLU A 301 4.32 -1.14 11.56
N ARG A 302 5.60 -1.57 11.51
CA ARG A 302 6.52 -1.41 10.37
C ARG A 302 6.54 0.03 9.83
N ARG A 303 6.53 1.01 10.74
CA ARG A 303 6.57 2.44 10.42
C ARG A 303 8.02 2.88 10.21
N GLY A 304 8.28 3.64 9.14
CA GLY A 304 9.61 4.15 8.80
C GLY A 304 10.64 3.10 8.35
N SER A 305 10.26 1.81 8.33
CA SER A 305 11.10 0.70 7.91
C SER A 305 10.35 -0.24 6.97
N VAL A 306 11.11 -1.08 6.27
CA VAL A 306 10.58 -2.18 5.47
C VAL A 306 11.39 -3.42 5.74
N HIS A 307 10.69 -4.53 5.92
CA HIS A 307 11.28 -5.84 6.09
C HIS A 307 10.97 -6.68 4.85
N PHE A 308 11.99 -7.39 4.37
CA PHE A 308 11.83 -8.43 3.35
C PHE A 308 12.89 -9.52 3.53
N GLU A 309 12.59 -10.70 3.01
CA GLU A 309 13.45 -11.87 3.12
C GLU A 309 14.05 -12.17 1.75
N LEU A 310 15.32 -12.54 1.72
CA LEU A 310 16.04 -12.88 0.49
C LEU A 310 16.60 -14.29 0.60
N MET A 311 16.30 -15.13 -0.40
CA MET A 311 16.87 -16.47 -0.52
C MET A 311 17.27 -16.75 -1.96
N ILE A 312 18.53 -17.10 -2.17
CA ILE A 312 19.12 -17.32 -3.49
C ILE A 312 19.66 -18.75 -3.57
N ASP A 313 19.16 -19.51 -4.53
CA ASP A 313 19.62 -20.87 -4.85
C ASP A 313 20.50 -20.88 -6.12
#